data_AF-A0A0U2XFD5-F1
#
_entry.id   AF-A0A0U2XFD5-F1
#
_cell.length_a   1.000
_cell.length_b   1.000
_cell.length_c   1.000
_cell.angle_alpha   90.00
_cell.angle_beta   90.00
_cell.angle_gamma   90.00
#
_symmetry.space_group_name_H-M   'P 1'
#
loop_
_entity.id
_entity.type
_entity.pdbx_description
1 polymer ?
#
loop_
_entity_poly.entity_id
_entity_poly.type
_entity_poly.pdbx_seq_one_letter_code
_entity_poly.pdbx_strand_id
1 'polypeptide(L)'
;MKIRGNDFGGINNSTVVIGNNNKVTNGTNEEIDWEQFSAEIMITLTKLPQDSKEFRACSELLMESTSKDEGKVAAFLKKHAAQFSSDVFSNLASTLLADTIKKLMF
;
A
#
# COMPACT_ATOMS: atom_id res chain seq x y z
N MET A 1 -50.03 -5.05 30.12
CA MET A 1 -48.84 -4.81 30.97
C MET A 1 -47.80 -5.87 30.62
N LYS A 2 -46.53 -5.64 30.28
CA LYS A 2 -45.61 -4.48 30.24
C LYS A 2 -44.63 -4.77 29.09
N ILE A 3 -44.27 -3.75 28.30
CA ILE A 3 -43.09 -3.79 27.41
C ILE A 3 -41.85 -3.48 28.24
N ARG A 4 -40.80 -4.33 28.15
CA ARG A 4 -39.40 -4.08 28.61
C ARG A 4 -38.49 -5.07 27.84
N GLY A 5 -37.43 -4.72 27.14
CA GLY A 5 -36.85 -3.43 26.74
C GLY A 5 -35.90 -3.68 25.56
N ASN A 6 -35.80 -2.71 24.66
CA ASN A 6 -34.70 -2.61 23.70
C ASN A 6 -33.41 -2.43 24.49
N ASP A 7 -32.39 -3.24 24.21
CA ASP A 7 -31.00 -2.84 24.43
C ASP A 7 -30.07 -3.42 23.35
N PHE A 8 -29.11 -2.58 22.97
CA PHE A 8 -28.31 -2.61 21.75
C PHE A 8 -27.18 -3.67 21.78
N GLY A 9 -26.76 -4.18 20.60
CA GLY A 9 -25.49 -4.89 20.52
C GLY A 9 -25.16 -5.60 19.20
N GLY A 10 -25.04 -4.87 18.09
CA GLY A 10 -24.15 -5.24 16.97
C GLY A 10 -24.56 -6.40 16.07
N ILE A 11 -25.22 -6.09 14.96
CA ILE A 11 -25.12 -6.91 13.74
C ILE A 11 -23.69 -6.69 13.21
N ASN A 12 -22.73 -7.49 13.66
CA ASN A 12 -21.37 -7.52 13.12
C ASN A 12 -20.77 -8.92 13.36
N ASN A 13 -21.20 -9.89 12.56
CA ASN A 13 -20.38 -11.05 12.14
C ASN A 13 -21.23 -12.06 11.37
N SER A 14 -21.61 -11.73 10.15
CA SER A 14 -22.10 -12.75 9.22
C SER A 14 -21.41 -12.59 7.89
N THR A 15 -20.13 -13.00 7.87
CA THR A 15 -19.40 -13.26 6.63
C THR A 15 -19.79 -14.66 6.16
N VAL A 16 -20.82 -14.74 5.32
CA VAL A 16 -21.09 -15.95 4.53
C VAL A 16 -20.26 -15.83 3.26
N VAL A 17 -19.18 -16.60 3.17
CA VAL A 17 -18.41 -16.78 1.93
C VAL A 17 -18.52 -18.24 1.53
N ILE A 18 -19.27 -18.51 0.46
CA ILE A 18 -19.23 -19.78 -0.27
C ILE A 18 -18.33 -19.53 -1.49
N GLY A 19 -17.10 -20.02 -1.41
CA GLY A 19 -16.11 -19.98 -2.48
C GLY A 19 -14.84 -20.67 -2.02
N ASN A 20 -14.57 -21.86 -2.56
CA ASN A 20 -13.38 -22.64 -2.25
C ASN A 20 -12.11 -21.79 -2.48
N ASN A 21 -11.25 -21.71 -1.46
CA ASN A 21 -9.91 -21.09 -1.43
C ASN A 21 -9.75 -19.59 -1.09
N ASN A 22 -10.71 -18.90 -0.48
CA ASN A 22 -10.40 -17.60 0.13
C ASN A 22 -9.99 -17.76 1.60
N LYS A 23 -8.67 -17.73 1.84
CA LYS A 23 -8.11 -17.52 3.18
C LYS A 23 -8.41 -16.08 3.60
N VAL A 24 -9.47 -15.89 4.39
CA VAL A 24 -9.77 -14.60 5.03
C VAL A 24 -8.87 -14.47 6.25
N THR A 25 -7.77 -13.73 6.13
CA THR A 25 -7.00 -13.26 7.28
C THR A 25 -7.65 -12.00 7.83
N ASN A 26 -8.39 -12.15 8.93
CA ASN A 26 -8.87 -11.04 9.73
C ASN A 26 -7.69 -10.52 10.56
N GLY A 27 -6.94 -9.55 10.03
CA GLY A 27 -5.77 -8.98 10.69
C GLY A 27 -5.70 -7.49 10.41
N THR A 28 -5.73 -6.68 11.46
CA THR A 28 -5.59 -5.21 11.46
C THR A 28 -4.17 -4.74 11.10
N ASN A 29 -3.50 -5.42 10.19
CA ASN A 29 -2.28 -5.00 9.50
C ASN A 29 -2.35 -5.65 8.12
N GLU A 30 -2.87 -4.91 7.14
CA GLU A 30 -2.74 -5.32 5.74
C GLU A 30 -1.25 -5.39 5.42
N GLU A 31 -0.73 -6.60 5.35
CA GLU A 31 0.63 -6.90 4.90
C GLU A 31 0.81 -6.33 3.50
N ILE A 32 1.96 -5.70 3.24
CA ILE A 32 2.22 -5.12 1.93
C ILE A 32 2.34 -6.25 0.92
N ASP A 33 1.49 -6.21 -0.11
CA ASP A 33 1.68 -7.05 -1.29
C ASP A 33 2.90 -6.55 -2.07
N TRP A 34 4.07 -7.12 -1.75
CA TRP A 34 5.34 -6.75 -2.34
C TRP A 34 5.42 -7.00 -3.84
N GLU A 35 4.64 -7.95 -4.37
CA GLU A 35 4.59 -8.25 -5.80
C GLU A 35 3.83 -7.15 -6.53
N GLN A 36 2.64 -6.80 -6.04
CA GLN A 36 1.84 -5.69 -6.54
C GLN A 36 2.61 -4.36 -6.41
N PHE A 37 3.25 -4.11 -5.27
CA PHE A 37 4.07 -2.91 -5.04
C PHE A 37 5.21 -2.80 -6.06
N SER A 38 5.94 -3.88 -6.30
CA SER A 38 7.04 -3.89 -7.28
C SER A 38 6.55 -3.72 -8.72
N ALA A 39 5.40 -4.31 -9.07
CA ALA A 39 4.77 -4.14 -10.38
C ALA A 39 4.36 -2.68 -10.62
N GLU A 40 3.77 -2.01 -9.62
CA GLU A 40 3.40 -0.60 -9.72
C GLU A 40 4.61 0.32 -9.86
N ILE A 41 5.72 0.02 -9.17
CA ILE A 41 6.99 0.74 -9.35
C ILE A 41 7.51 0.57 -10.78
N MET A 42 7.52 -0.66 -11.31
CA MET A 42 7.93 -0.91 -12.70
C MET A 42 7.06 -0.15 -13.70
N ILE A 43 5.74 -0.14 -13.52
CA ILE A 43 4.82 0.64 -14.37
C ILE A 43 5.17 2.13 -14.30
N THR A 44 5.43 2.66 -13.10
CA THR A 44 5.78 4.08 -12.91
C THR A 44 7.11 4.41 -13.58
N LEU A 45 8.10 3.52 -13.52
CA LEU A 45 9.39 3.67 -14.21
C LEU A 45 9.24 3.79 -15.73
N THR A 46 8.26 3.10 -16.35
CA THR A 46 8.02 3.23 -17.80
C THR A 46 7.49 4.60 -18.22
N LYS A 47 6.94 5.38 -17.27
CA LYS A 47 6.32 6.69 -17.51
C LYS A 47 7.22 7.86 -17.12
N LEU A 48 8.20 7.62 -16.26
CA LEU A 48 9.10 8.66 -15.74
C LEU A 48 10.19 9.04 -16.77
N PRO A 49 10.56 10.33 -16.88
CA PRO A 49 11.71 10.75 -17.67
C PRO A 49 12.99 10.09 -17.15
N GLN A 50 13.77 9.42 -18.01
CA GLN A 50 14.93 8.62 -17.59
C GLN A 50 16.07 9.43 -16.94
N ASP A 51 16.13 10.73 -17.21
CA ASP A 51 17.10 11.66 -16.63
C ASP A 51 16.63 12.27 -15.29
N SER A 52 15.38 12.02 -14.88
CA SER A 52 14.80 12.57 -13.66
C SER A 52 15.35 11.92 -12.38
N LYS A 53 15.27 12.66 -11.27
CA LYS A 53 15.67 12.15 -9.94
C LYS A 53 14.66 11.11 -9.44
N GLU A 54 13.40 11.26 -9.81
CA GLU A 54 12.29 10.36 -9.56
C GLU A 54 12.54 9.00 -10.22
N PHE A 55 13.00 8.97 -11.47
CA PHE A 55 13.34 7.70 -12.15
C PHE A 55 14.42 6.94 -11.39
N ARG A 56 15.48 7.64 -10.93
CA ARG A 56 16.54 7.03 -10.12
C ARG A 56 16.01 6.52 -8.78
N ALA A 57 15.24 7.34 -8.06
CA ALA A 57 14.65 6.95 -6.78
C ALA A 57 13.69 5.76 -6.91
N CYS A 58 12.87 5.69 -7.97
CA CYS A 58 12.01 4.54 -8.25
C CYS A 58 12.80 3.28 -8.61
N SER A 59 13.92 3.43 -9.34
CA SER A 59 14.78 2.29 -9.71
C SER A 59 15.46 1.69 -8.48
N GLU A 60 15.95 2.55 -7.58
CA GLU A 60 16.53 2.14 -6.30
C GLU A 60 15.44 1.57 -5.37
N LEU A 61 14.25 2.16 -5.33
CA LEU A 61 13.12 1.62 -4.55
C LEU A 61 12.72 0.21 -5.01
N LEU A 62 12.74 -0.05 -6.32
CA LEU A 62 12.47 -1.38 -6.87
C LEU A 62 13.52 -2.40 -6.43
N MET A 63 14.79 -1.99 -6.35
CA MET A 63 15.84 -2.85 -5.82
C MET A 63 15.65 -3.09 -4.32
N GLU A 64 15.30 -2.06 -3.56
CA GLU A 64 15.05 -2.16 -2.12
C GLU A 64 13.81 -3.01 -1.80
N SER A 65 12.76 -2.97 -2.63
CA SER A 65 11.55 -3.78 -2.43
C SER A 65 11.81 -5.29 -2.56
N THR A 66 12.89 -5.71 -3.22
CA THR A 66 13.30 -7.12 -3.29
C THR A 66 13.66 -7.70 -1.92
N SER A 67 14.11 -6.85 -0.99
CA SER A 67 14.43 -7.27 0.39
C SER A 67 13.18 -7.63 1.18
N LYS A 68 12.00 -7.15 0.76
CA LYS A 68 10.71 -7.28 1.47
C LYS A 68 10.78 -6.85 2.94
N ASP A 69 11.77 -6.03 3.28
CA ASP A 69 11.97 -5.46 4.61
C ASP A 69 11.27 -4.11 4.68
N GLU A 70 10.12 -4.08 5.34
CA GLU A 70 9.31 -2.87 5.50
C GLU A 70 10.10 -1.72 6.14
N GLY A 71 10.93 -2.01 7.14
CA GLY A 71 11.73 -0.99 7.83
C GLY A 71 12.79 -0.39 6.92
N LYS A 72 13.45 -1.23 6.12
CA LYS A 72 14.44 -0.78 5.14
C LYS A 72 13.81 0.06 4.03
N VAL A 73 12.68 -0.40 3.48
CA VAL A 73 11.93 0.33 2.45
C VAL A 73 11.39 1.66 3.00
N ALA A 74 10.82 1.67 4.20
CA ALA A 74 10.35 2.88 4.86
C ALA A 74 11.48 3.90 5.09
N ALA A 75 12.65 3.44 5.55
CA ALA A 75 13.82 4.30 5.72
C ALA A 75 14.31 4.89 4.39
N PHE A 76 14.31 4.08 3.32
CA PHE A 76 14.63 4.54 1.97
C PHE A 76 13.64 5.61 1.49
N LEU A 77 12.33 5.35 1.60
CA LEU A 77 11.28 6.28 1.20
C LEU A 77 11.39 7.62 1.95
N LYS A 78 11.67 7.59 3.26
CA LYS A 78 11.89 8.79 4.07
C LYS A 78 13.12 9.58 3.62
N LYS A 79 14.23 8.91 3.30
CA LYS A 79 15.45 9.55 2.77
C LYS A 79 15.21 10.23 1.42
N HIS A 80 14.32 9.67 0.60
CA HIS A 80 13.99 10.15 -0.75
C HIS A 80 12.61 10.82 -0.82
N ALA A 81 12.10 11.32 0.32
CA ALA A 81 10.74 11.86 0.44
C ALA A 81 10.43 12.93 -0.62
N ALA A 82 11.38 13.81 -0.92
CA ALA A 82 11.20 14.87 -1.91
C ALA A 82 10.95 14.36 -3.34
N GLN A 83 11.44 13.17 -3.70
CA GLN A 83 11.17 12.55 -5.00
C GLN A 83 9.78 11.91 -5.02
N PHE A 84 9.38 11.24 -3.92
CA PHE A 84 8.07 10.58 -3.83
C PHE A 84 6.91 11.54 -3.52
N SER A 85 7.21 12.77 -3.12
CA SER A 85 6.24 13.86 -2.97
C SER A 85 6.26 14.85 -4.14
N SER A 86 7.04 14.60 -5.20
CA SER A 86 7.12 15.53 -6.33
C SER A 86 5.88 15.44 -7.22
N ASP A 87 5.56 16.53 -7.92
CA ASP A 87 4.44 16.55 -8.86
C ASP A 87 4.68 15.55 -10.01
N VAL A 88 5.93 15.35 -10.42
CA VAL A 88 6.29 14.40 -11.48
C VAL A 88 5.93 12.98 -11.07
N PHE A 89 6.32 12.57 -9.86
CA PHE A 89 5.96 11.26 -9.33
C PHE A 89 4.45 11.13 -9.10
N SER A 90 3.85 12.11 -8.42
CA SER A 90 2.46 12.07 -7.99
C SER A 90 1.46 12.03 -9.15
N ASN A 91 1.81 12.64 -10.30
CA ASN A 91 0.97 12.61 -11.50
C ASN A 91 1.05 11.28 -12.28
N LEU A 92 2.08 10.47 -12.05
CA LEU A 92 2.35 9.26 -12.84
C LEU A 92 2.17 7.97 -12.04
N ALA A 93 2.36 8.03 -10.72
CA ALA A 93 2.12 6.94 -9.81
C ALA A 93 0.62 6.59 -9.77
N SER A 94 0.32 5.30 -9.63
CA SER A 94 -1.04 4.88 -9.34
C SER A 94 -1.46 5.28 -7.93
N THR A 95 -2.76 5.40 -7.70
CA THR A 95 -3.32 5.63 -6.36
C THR A 95 -2.83 4.58 -5.36
N LEU A 96 -2.78 3.32 -5.79
CA LEU A 96 -2.29 2.20 -4.97
C LEU A 96 -0.83 2.40 -4.53
N LEU A 97 0.04 2.75 -5.47
CA LEU A 97 1.46 2.99 -5.16
C LEU A 97 1.63 4.18 -4.23
N ALA A 98 0.93 5.29 -4.52
CA ALA A 98 1.00 6.50 -3.72
C ALA A 98 0.55 6.25 -2.28
N ASP A 99 -0.55 5.51 -2.09
CA ASP A 99 -1.08 5.22 -0.75
C ASP A 99 -0.21 4.22 0.00
N THR A 100 0.38 3.23 -0.68
CA THR A 100 1.36 2.30 -0.09
C THR A 100 2.60 3.05 0.39
N ILE A 101 3.14 3.97 -0.43
CA ILE A 101 4.29 4.80 -0.06
C ILE A 101 3.94 5.70 1.13
N LYS A 102 2.76 6.34 1.14
CA LYS A 102 2.33 7.15 2.28
C LYS A 102 2.25 6.32 3.57
N LYS A 103 1.68 5.12 3.52
CA LYS A 103 1.60 4.19 4.66
C LYS A 103 2.98 3.79 5.18
N LEU A 104 3.96 3.64 4.29
CA LEU A 104 5.35 3.32 4.67
C LEU A 104 6.11 4.53 5.24
N MET A 105 5.67 5.75 4.93
CA MET A 105 6.32 6.98 5.38
C MET A 105 5.79 7.51 6.71
N PHE A 106 4.53 7.21 7.07
CA PHE A 106 3.83 7.76 8.24
C PHE A 106 3.25 6.67 9.12
#